data_AF-A0A356RG03-F1
#
_entry.id   AF-A0A356RG03-F1
#
_cell.length_a   1.000
_cell.length_b   1.000
_cell.length_c   1.000
_cell.angle_alpha   90.00
_cell.angle_beta   90.00
_cell.angle_gamma   90.00
#
_symmetry.space_group_name_H-M   'P 1'
#
loop_
_entity.id
_entity.type
_entity.pdbx_description
1 polymer ?
#
loop_
_entity_poly.entity_id
_entity_poly.type
_entity_poly.pdbx_seq_one_letter_code
_entity_poly.pdbx_strand_id
1 'polypeptide(L)'
;MKYRMIVVVTIFCFLFGWVGASNANTAISPMNPDSIGLHFNTAKTAEDHLTKAQNLEKEIERLEAQVSELKQDVARYNEKPYLDTKGFRRNGLKLLIGTSEKKISNIRKIVAWHRTEATRLTQVEKGALENTSDFEATSSTSGDHSPSPPHHESVS
;
A
#
# COMPACT_ATOMS: atom_id res chain seq x y z
N MET A 1 -74.79 -17.18 10.08
CA MET A 1 -73.68 -16.46 10.75
C MET A 1 -72.68 -17.46 11.31
N LYS A 2 -71.63 -17.76 10.55
CA LYS A 2 -70.39 -18.48 10.90
C LYS A 2 -69.65 -18.61 9.56
N TYR A 3 -68.31 -18.59 9.55
CA TYR A 3 -67.45 -18.56 8.33
C TYR A 3 -67.22 -17.19 7.68
N ARG A 4 -66.73 -16.20 8.45
CA ARG A 4 -65.99 -15.06 7.91
C ARG A 4 -64.88 -14.63 8.86
N MET A 5 -63.90 -15.51 9.14
CA MET A 5 -62.70 -15.08 9.88
C MET A 5 -61.46 -15.97 9.70
N ILE A 6 -61.33 -16.73 8.61
CA ILE A 6 -60.16 -17.60 8.40
C ILE A 6 -59.74 -17.60 6.91
N VAL A 7 -59.49 -16.44 6.30
CA VAL A 7 -58.85 -16.39 4.96
C VAL A 7 -57.98 -15.13 4.75
N VAL A 8 -57.36 -14.58 5.80
CA VAL A 8 -56.41 -13.46 5.64
C VAL A 8 -55.17 -13.63 6.53
N VAL A 9 -54.73 -14.89 6.73
CA VAL A 9 -53.49 -15.20 7.49
C VAL A 9 -52.55 -16.11 6.67
N THR A 10 -52.78 -16.24 5.36
CA THR A 10 -51.99 -17.13 4.47
C THR A 10 -51.36 -16.41 3.28
N ILE A 11 -51.30 -15.07 3.29
CA ILE A 11 -50.51 -14.25 2.34
C ILE A 11 -49.62 -13.28 3.12
N PHE A 12 -48.97 -13.77 4.17
CA PHE A 12 -47.88 -13.03 4.83
C PHE A 12 -46.64 -13.88 5.07
N CYS A 13 -46.66 -15.16 4.66
CA CYS A 13 -45.56 -16.10 4.87
C CYS A 13 -44.65 -16.27 3.63
N PHE A 14 -44.84 -15.50 2.56
CA PHE A 14 -44.04 -15.64 1.32
C PHE A 14 -43.08 -14.48 1.02
N LEU A 15 -42.97 -13.48 1.91
CA LEU A 15 -41.92 -12.44 1.81
C LEU A 15 -40.86 -12.52 2.91
N PHE A 16 -41.00 -13.45 3.85
CA PHE A 16 -40.04 -13.72 4.93
C PHE A 16 -39.87 -15.22 5.10
N GLY A 17 -39.05 -15.86 4.26
CA GLY A 17 -38.84 -17.29 4.46
C GLY A 17 -38.05 -18.05 3.40
N TRP A 18 -36.87 -17.56 2.99
CA TRP A 18 -35.76 -18.47 2.68
C TRP A 18 -34.40 -17.77 2.80
N VAL A 19 -34.03 -17.35 4.01
CA VAL A 19 -32.60 -17.39 4.36
C VAL A 19 -32.39 -18.81 4.86
N GLY A 20 -31.89 -19.64 3.95
CA GLY A 20 -31.54 -21.01 4.25
C GLY A 20 -30.60 -21.01 5.45
N ALA A 21 -30.89 -21.91 6.38
CA ALA A 21 -29.91 -22.41 7.32
C ALA A 21 -28.79 -23.10 6.54
N SER A 22 -27.89 -22.30 5.96
CA SER A 22 -26.54 -22.74 5.69
C SER A 22 -25.84 -22.67 7.03
N ASN A 23 -25.80 -23.84 7.68
CA ASN A 23 -24.89 -24.14 8.77
C ASN A 23 -23.44 -24.01 8.23
N ALA A 24 -22.97 -22.79 8.09
CA ALA A 24 -21.55 -22.49 8.07
C ALA A 24 -21.24 -22.17 9.54
N ASN A 25 -20.69 -23.11 10.30
CA ASN A 25 -19.23 -23.16 10.48
C ASN A 25 -18.50 -22.23 9.50
N THR A 26 -18.73 -20.92 9.61
CA THR A 26 -17.66 -19.97 9.40
C THR A 26 -16.75 -20.25 10.59
N ALA A 27 -15.89 -21.25 10.41
CA ALA A 27 -14.56 -21.17 10.97
C ALA A 27 -14.21 -19.70 10.86
N ILE A 28 -14.05 -19.05 12.02
CA ILE A 28 -13.21 -17.88 12.12
C ILE A 28 -11.92 -18.38 11.50
N SER A 29 -11.77 -18.17 10.19
CA SER A 29 -10.47 -18.29 9.56
C SER A 29 -9.65 -17.36 10.42
N PRO A 30 -8.68 -17.88 11.18
CA PRO A 30 -7.78 -16.99 11.88
C PRO A 30 -7.33 -16.02 10.80
N MET A 31 -7.66 -14.74 11.02
CA MET A 31 -7.22 -13.65 10.16
C MET A 31 -5.75 -13.93 9.95
N ASN A 32 -5.40 -14.46 8.78
CA ASN A 32 -4.04 -14.86 8.51
C ASN A 32 -3.25 -13.54 8.50
N PRO A 33 -2.44 -13.24 9.53
CA PRO A 33 -1.67 -12.00 9.53
C PRO A 33 -0.63 -12.00 8.39
N ASP A 34 -0.46 -13.14 7.71
CA ASP A 34 0.54 -13.35 6.66
C ASP A 34 0.00 -13.09 5.24
N SER A 35 -1.24 -12.61 5.10
CA SER A 35 -1.74 -12.08 3.81
C SER A 35 -1.58 -10.57 3.68
N ILE A 36 -0.64 -9.96 4.42
CA ILE A 36 0.24 -8.98 3.78
C ILE A 36 1.28 -9.82 3.05
N GLY A 37 0.85 -10.50 1.99
CA GLY A 37 1.74 -10.84 0.90
C GLY A 37 2.22 -9.51 0.32
N LEU A 38 3.17 -8.89 1.02
CA LEU A 38 4.15 -7.97 0.46
C LEU A 38 4.88 -8.79 -0.59
N HIS A 39 4.21 -9.00 -1.73
CA HIS A 39 4.88 -9.10 -3.00
C HIS A 39 5.64 -7.79 -3.12
N PHE A 40 6.84 -7.79 -2.55
CA PHE A 40 7.97 -7.01 -3.02
C PHE A 40 8.16 -7.48 -4.47
N ASN A 41 7.27 -7.03 -5.36
CA ASN A 41 7.67 -6.79 -6.73
C ASN A 41 8.88 -5.89 -6.55
N THR A 42 10.06 -6.48 -6.74
CA THR A 42 11.35 -5.83 -6.64
C THR A 42 11.26 -4.62 -7.56
N ALA A 43 10.90 -3.47 -7.00
CA ALA A 43 11.10 -2.20 -7.65
C ALA A 43 12.62 -2.10 -7.79
N LYS A 44 13.10 -2.10 -9.04
CA LYS A 44 14.54 -2.13 -9.33
C LYS A 44 15.04 -0.74 -9.71
N THR A 45 14.16 0.08 -10.26
CA THR A 45 14.48 1.42 -10.75
C THR A 45 13.82 2.51 -9.90
N ALA A 46 14.34 3.74 -9.96
CA ALA A 46 13.73 4.88 -9.29
C ALA A 46 12.25 5.06 -9.70
N GLU A 47 11.93 4.87 -10.99
CA GLU A 47 10.57 4.98 -11.52
C GLU A 47 9.64 3.89 -10.98
N ASP A 48 10.11 2.65 -10.81
CA ASP A 48 9.32 1.58 -10.18
C ASP A 48 8.91 1.95 -8.75
N HIS A 49 9.85 2.54 -7.99
CA HIS A 49 9.59 2.99 -6.63
C HIS A 49 8.55 4.14 -6.60
N LEU A 50 8.64 5.09 -7.52
CA LEU A 50 7.66 6.18 -7.64
C LEU A 50 6.28 5.66 -8.02
N THR A 51 6.19 4.80 -9.03
CA THR A 51 4.95 4.15 -9.45
C THR A 51 4.32 3.36 -8.30
N LYS A 52 5.13 2.63 -7.53
CA LYS A 52 4.65 1.90 -6.35
C LYS A 52 4.13 2.84 -5.27
N ALA A 53 4.83 3.94 -4.99
CA ALA A 53 4.39 4.96 -4.04
C ALA A 53 3.02 5.54 -4.45
N GLN A 54 2.85 5.93 -5.72
CA GLN A 54 1.58 6.45 -6.23
C GLN A 54 0.41 5.45 -6.11
N ASN A 55 0.66 4.17 -6.40
CA ASN A 55 -0.37 3.14 -6.25
C ASN A 55 -0.78 2.93 -4.79
N LEU A 56 0.18 3.01 -3.86
CA LEU A 56 -0.10 2.93 -2.43
C LEU A 56 -0.85 4.17 -1.92
N GLU A 57 -0.61 5.35 -2.49
CA GLU A 57 -1.37 6.57 -2.17
C GLU A 57 -2.84 6.46 -2.60
N LYS A 58 -3.12 5.90 -3.79
CA LYS A 58 -4.51 5.60 -4.21
C LYS A 58 -5.21 4.64 -3.24
N GLU A 59 -4.50 3.64 -2.71
CA GLU A 59 -5.05 2.75 -1.68
C GLU A 59 -5.30 3.47 -0.37
N ILE A 60 -4.46 4.44 0.02
CA ILE A 60 -4.72 5.31 1.18
C ILE A 60 -6.00 6.10 0.98
N GLU A 61 -6.17 6.79 -0.16
CA GLU A 61 -7.37 7.57 -0.48
C GLU A 61 -8.64 6.71 -0.41
N ARG A 62 -8.58 5.50 -0.99
CA ARG A 62 -9.69 4.54 -0.92
C ARG A 62 -10.03 4.15 0.52
N LEU A 63 -9.02 3.86 1.36
CA LEU A 63 -9.23 3.52 2.76
C LEU A 63 -9.75 4.69 3.58
N GLU A 64 -9.31 5.92 3.29
CA GLU A 64 -9.78 7.14 3.94
C GLU A 64 -11.26 7.41 3.64
N ALA A 65 -11.69 7.22 2.39
CA ALA A 65 -13.09 7.28 2.02
C ALA A 65 -13.93 6.26 2.81
N GLN A 66 -13.47 5.01 2.89
CA GLN A 66 -14.14 3.97 3.69
C GLN A 66 -14.21 4.32 5.18
N VAL A 67 -13.13 4.86 5.75
CA VAL A 67 -13.12 5.33 7.15
C VAL A 67 -14.14 6.46 7.35
N SER A 68 -14.25 7.37 6.39
CA SER A 68 -15.24 8.46 6.43
C SER A 68 -16.67 7.92 6.46
N GLU A 69 -17.01 6.97 5.58
CA GLU A 69 -18.32 6.30 5.56
C GLU A 69 -18.64 5.61 6.89
N LEU A 70 -17.69 4.83 7.42
CA LEU A 70 -17.86 4.17 8.71
C LEU A 70 -18.07 5.17 9.86
N LYS A 71 -17.37 6.32 9.83
CA LYS A 71 -17.53 7.40 10.82
C LYS A 71 -18.93 8.02 10.73
N GLN A 72 -19.47 8.20 9.54
CA GLN A 72 -20.86 8.68 9.35
C GLN A 72 -21.87 7.69 9.91
N ASP A 73 -21.67 6.38 9.72
CA ASP A 73 -22.55 5.37 10.29
C ASP A 73 -22.48 5.32 11.81
N VAL A 74 -21.27 5.46 12.40
CA VAL A 74 -21.11 5.62 13.85
C VAL A 74 -21.85 6.85 14.36
N ALA A 75 -21.77 7.99 13.66
CA ALA A 75 -22.49 9.20 14.01
C ALA A 75 -24.01 8.98 14.00
N ARG A 76 -24.54 8.30 12.99
CA ARG A 76 -25.96 7.91 12.90
C ARG A 76 -26.42 7.12 14.12
N TYR A 77 -25.62 6.16 14.59
CA TYR A 77 -25.94 5.38 15.80
C TYR A 77 -25.83 6.21 17.09
N ASN A 78 -24.99 7.25 17.11
CA ASN A 78 -24.92 8.17 18.24
C ASN A 78 -26.14 9.10 18.31
N GLU A 79 -26.62 9.58 17.16
CA GLU A 79 -27.84 10.39 17.07
C GLU A 79 -29.10 9.57 17.36
N LYS A 80 -29.11 8.29 16.95
CA LYS A 80 -30.26 7.38 17.12
C LYS A 80 -29.87 6.12 17.89
N PRO A 81 -29.63 6.21 19.23
CA PRO A 81 -29.17 5.07 20.03
C PRO A 81 -30.12 3.87 20.01
N TYR A 82 -31.42 4.08 19.77
CA TYR A 82 -32.41 3.01 19.68
C TYR A 82 -32.20 2.07 18.49
N LEU A 83 -31.44 2.48 17.46
CA LEU A 83 -31.05 1.62 16.34
C LEU A 83 -29.93 0.63 16.70
N ASP A 84 -29.21 0.87 17.81
CA ASP A 84 -28.16 0.01 18.35
C ASP A 84 -28.13 0.12 19.89
N THR A 85 -29.22 -0.34 20.52
CA THR A 85 -29.44 -0.16 21.97
C THR A 85 -28.33 -0.75 22.84
N LYS A 86 -27.68 -1.82 22.37
CA LYS A 86 -26.56 -2.47 23.06
C LYS A 86 -25.18 -1.97 22.62
N GLY A 87 -25.11 -1.14 21.57
CA GLY A 87 -23.86 -0.57 21.08
C GLY A 87 -22.95 -1.55 20.33
N PHE A 88 -23.43 -2.76 20.01
CA PHE A 88 -22.60 -3.79 19.38
C PHE A 88 -22.17 -3.38 17.98
N ARG A 89 -23.09 -2.81 17.19
CA ARG A 89 -22.78 -2.37 15.81
C ARG A 89 -21.81 -1.20 15.84
N ARG A 90 -22.09 -0.19 16.66
CA ARG A 90 -21.22 0.98 16.83
C ARG A 90 -19.81 0.59 17.26
N ASN A 91 -19.68 -0.32 18.21
CA ASN A 91 -18.36 -0.78 18.68
C ASN A 91 -17.62 -1.57 17.60
N GLY A 92 -18.32 -2.43 16.84
CA GLY A 92 -17.76 -3.12 15.69
C GLY A 92 -17.23 -2.15 14.62
N LEU A 93 -18.01 -1.12 14.26
CA LEU A 93 -17.58 -0.10 13.31
C LEU A 93 -16.37 0.69 13.81
N LYS A 94 -16.32 1.05 15.09
CA LYS A 94 -15.16 1.72 15.70
C LYS A 94 -13.89 0.87 15.61
N LEU A 95 -13.99 -0.44 15.82
CA LEU A 95 -12.86 -1.35 15.66
C LEU A 95 -12.37 -1.40 14.21
N LEU A 96 -13.29 -1.44 13.25
CA LEU A 96 -12.95 -1.40 11.82
C LEU A 96 -12.27 -0.08 11.44
N ILE A 97 -12.78 1.06 11.93
CA ILE A 97 -12.16 2.38 11.75
C ILE A 97 -10.72 2.36 12.26
N GLY A 98 -10.50 1.95 13.51
CA GLY A 98 -9.15 1.93 14.09
C GLY A 98 -8.20 0.99 13.35
N THR A 99 -8.69 -0.14 12.86
CA THR A 99 -7.90 -1.08 12.04
C THR A 99 -7.50 -0.46 10.71
N SER A 100 -8.44 0.19 10.03
CA SER A 100 -8.19 0.89 8.76
C SER A 100 -7.23 2.07 8.93
N GLU A 101 -7.38 2.86 9.99
CA GLU A 101 -6.48 3.98 10.31
C GLU A 101 -5.05 3.50 10.59
N LYS A 102 -4.89 2.37 11.30
CA LYS A 102 -3.58 1.72 11.49
C LYS A 102 -2.99 1.26 10.15
N LYS A 103 -3.81 0.67 9.27
CA LYS A 103 -3.38 0.25 7.92
C LYS A 103 -2.92 1.46 7.09
N ILE A 104 -3.68 2.55 7.08
CA ILE A 104 -3.32 3.81 6.41
C ILE A 104 -1.98 4.33 6.93
N SER A 105 -1.78 4.37 8.26
CA SER A 105 -0.52 4.81 8.87
C SER A 105 0.67 3.96 8.40
N ASN A 106 0.50 2.63 8.34
CA ASN A 106 1.55 1.73 7.86
C ASN A 106 1.85 1.94 6.38
N ILE A 107 0.83 2.09 5.53
CA ILE A 107 1.04 2.34 4.10
C ILE A 107 1.77 3.66 3.87
N ARG A 108 1.44 4.72 4.62
CA ARG A 108 2.16 6.01 4.53
C ARG A 108 3.65 5.88 4.82
N LYS A 109 4.05 5.04 5.78
CA LYS A 109 5.47 4.75 6.05
C LYS A 109 6.13 4.06 4.86
N ILE A 110 5.45 3.11 4.23
CA ILE A 110 5.95 2.39 3.06
C ILE A 110 6.06 3.34 1.85
N VAL A 111 5.10 4.24 1.64
CA VAL A 111 5.16 5.30 0.62
C VAL A 111 6.38 6.20 0.83
N ALA A 112 6.61 6.66 2.06
CA ALA A 112 7.77 7.49 2.38
C ALA A 112 9.07 6.75 2.07
N TRP A 113 9.17 5.47 2.46
CA TRP A 113 10.33 4.64 2.13
C TRP A 113 10.56 4.54 0.62
N HIS A 114 9.53 4.25 -0.19
CA HIS A 114 9.68 4.18 -1.64
C HIS A 114 10.13 5.51 -2.25
N ARG A 115 9.62 6.65 -1.77
CA ARG A 115 10.04 7.98 -2.25
C ARG A 115 11.50 8.29 -1.92
N THR A 116 11.93 7.98 -0.70
CA THR A 116 13.33 8.14 -0.29
C THR A 116 14.24 7.25 -1.15
N GLU A 117 13.84 6.01 -1.39
CA GLU A 117 14.64 5.09 -2.19
C GLU A 117 14.71 5.49 -3.67
N ALA A 118 13.61 5.97 -4.25
CA ALA A 118 13.63 6.55 -5.60
C ALA A 118 14.62 7.72 -5.70
N THR A 119 14.59 8.63 -4.73
CA THR A 119 15.50 9.78 -4.68
C THR A 119 16.96 9.34 -4.60
N ARG A 120 17.26 8.33 -3.78
CA ARG A 120 18.60 7.75 -3.63
C ARG A 120 19.09 7.15 -4.95
N LEU A 121 18.24 6.39 -5.65
CA LEU A 121 18.58 5.76 -6.93
C LEU A 121 18.86 6.81 -8.02
N THR A 122 18.03 7.85 -8.13
CA THR A 122 18.25 8.95 -9.10
C THR A 122 19.59 9.67 -8.87
N GLN A 123 20.00 9.85 -7.60
CA GLN A 123 21.29 10.46 -7.28
C GLN A 123 22.48 9.58 -7.70
N VAL A 124 22.38 8.26 -7.50
CA VAL A 124 23.40 7.30 -7.92
C VAL A 124 23.53 7.29 -9.44
N GLU A 125 22.41 7.27 -10.18
CA GLU A 125 22.40 7.33 -11.64
C GLU A 125 23.04 8.62 -12.16
N LYS A 126 22.74 9.77 -11.54
CA LYS A 126 23.34 11.06 -11.92
C LYS A 126 24.86 11.10 -11.67
N GLY A 127 25.31 10.65 -10.49
CA GLY A 127 26.74 10.63 -10.17
C GLY A 127 27.56 9.66 -11.03
N ALA A 128 26.95 8.61 -11.57
CA ALA A 128 27.61 7.71 -12.52
C ALA A 128 27.85 8.40 -13.88
N LEU A 129 26.94 9.27 -14.34
CA LEU A 129 27.05 9.97 -15.62
C LEU A 129 28.14 11.06 -15.59
N GLU A 130 28.26 11.81 -14.49
CA GLU A 130 29.26 12.89 -14.35
C GLU A 130 30.71 12.34 -14.31
N ASN A 131 30.93 11.13 -13.79
CA ASN A 131 32.28 10.54 -13.76
C ASN A 131 32.74 9.96 -15.12
N THR A 132 31.84 9.80 -16.08
CA THR A 132 32.18 9.29 -17.43
C THR A 132 32.62 10.37 -18.41
N SER A 133 32.26 11.63 -18.19
CA SER A 133 32.67 12.75 -19.07
C SER A 133 34.11 13.20 -18.88
N ASP A 134 34.73 12.87 -17.73
CA ASP A 134 36.09 13.31 -17.40
C ASP A 134 37.17 12.33 -17.86
N PHE A 135 36.80 11.10 -18.26
CA PHE A 135 37.76 10.08 -18.71
C PHE A 135 38.02 10.09 -20.23
N GLU A 136 37.17 10.74 -21.03
CA GLU A 136 37.28 10.74 -22.50
C GLU A 136 38.06 11.96 -23.06
N ALA A 137 38.76 12.73 -22.20
CA ALA A 137 39.53 13.92 -22.61
C ALA A 137 41.06 13.79 -22.43
N THR A 138 41.62 12.63 -22.07
CA THR A 138 43.08 12.47 -21.87
C THR A 138 43.74 11.41 -22.76
N SER A 139 43.09 10.95 -23.83
CA SER A 139 43.67 10.03 -24.81
C SER A 139 44.12 10.74 -26.09
N SER A 140 44.99 11.75 -25.98
CA SER A 140 45.76 12.30 -27.11
C SER A 140 46.92 13.15 -26.60
N THR A 141 48.03 12.50 -26.24
CA THR A 141 49.41 13.00 -26.45
C THR A 141 50.36 11.84 -26.15
N SER A 142 50.61 11.01 -27.17
CA SER A 142 51.77 10.15 -27.22
C SER A 142 53.01 11.04 -27.36
N GLY A 143 53.55 11.49 -26.23
CA GLY A 143 54.87 12.11 -26.17
C GLY A 143 55.93 11.05 -26.39
N ASP A 144 56.39 10.94 -27.63
CA ASP A 144 57.61 10.24 -28.00
C ASP A 144 58.78 10.95 -27.31
N HIS A 145 59.23 10.41 -26.18
CA HIS A 145 60.45 10.83 -25.49
C HIS A 145 61.46 9.69 -25.62
N SER A 146 62.22 9.72 -26.72
CA SER A 146 63.47 8.99 -26.86
C SER A 146 64.44 9.39 -25.74
N PRO A 147 64.87 8.47 -24.87
CA PRO A 147 65.97 8.74 -23.95
C PRO A 147 67.29 8.72 -24.72
N SER A 148 68.03 9.84 -24.69
CA SER A 148 69.42 9.89 -25.15
C SER A 148 70.32 9.10 -24.20
N PRO A 149 71.32 8.35 -24.70
CA PRO A 149 72.19 7.53 -23.87
C PRO A 149 73.26 8.37 -23.14
N PRO A 150 73.70 7.95 -21.94
CA PRO A 150 74.74 8.65 -21.20
C PRO A 150 76.12 8.43 -21.83
N HIS A 151 76.83 9.53 -22.11
CA HIS A 151 78.24 9.52 -22.47
C HIS A 151 79.09 9.12 -21.25
N HIS A 152 79.83 8.02 -21.38
CA HIS A 152 80.92 7.64 -20.49
C HIS A 152 82.16 8.48 -20.85
N GLU A 153 82.57 9.39 -19.97
CA GLU A 153 83.94 9.94 -20.00
C GLU A 153 84.82 9.10 -19.08
N SER A 154 85.73 8.35 -19.71
CA SER A 154 86.92 7.78 -19.07
C SER A 154 87.88 8.91 -18.73
N VAL A 155 88.30 9.01 -17.47
CA VAL A 155 89.51 9.76 -17.10
C VAL A 155 90.39 8.84 -16.27
N SER A 156 91.61 8.66 -16.79
CA SER A 156 92.74 7.94 -16.21
C SER A 156 93.45 8.73 -15.11
#